data_AF-A0A6P0KD33-F1
#
_entry.id   AF-A0A6P0KD33-F1
#
_cell.length_a   1.000
_cell.length_b   1.000
_cell.length_c   1.000
_cell.angle_alpha   90.00
_cell.angle_beta   90.00
_cell.angle_gamma   90.00
#
_symmetry.space_group_name_H-M   'P 1'
#
loop_
_entity.id
_entity.type
_entity.pdbx_description
1 polymer ?
#
loop_
_entity_poly.entity_id
_entity_poly.type
_entity_poly.pdbx_seq_one_letter_code
_entity_poly.pdbx_strand_id
1 'polypeptide(L)'
;MKNRSLIILMLALGWSILISACDVAPSSSEHQNQSLVLPTFESAQQLAESPWQNYFNKVYGNSPTSASQFPIDLNDWWIFYKDDLAGIKTIPCEDFGGNHCPIPKTQEGQAICSLSGGDHDLPNAVYIYHAPPYSPLRESKWVEFTHTADAEAKNNEKVGSWMYYMPGSGNYFHLGKTKAFSDHPEAVKHFLNKNCNDLECAQYFTDLFKAAASKGYDSIQFLKHHDMTCAQNIAIEIVDVAGSGMYACGDPKPDGAAWNDRYKTGWDASLKCKCSNNSSEFFKCLGS
;
A
#
# COMPACT_ATOMS: atom_id res chain seq x y z
N MET A 1 37.67 -47.48 -73.89
CA MET A 1 37.97 -47.44 -72.44
C MET A 1 36.64 -47.67 -71.72
N LYS A 2 36.27 -48.94 -71.47
CA LYS A 2 36.14 -49.61 -70.14
C LYS A 2 35.26 -48.78 -69.17
N ASN A 3 34.13 -49.20 -68.60
CA ASN A 3 33.52 -50.50 -68.29
C ASN A 3 32.02 -50.24 -67.97
N ARG A 4 31.05 -50.91 -68.62
CA ARG A 4 30.22 -52.06 -68.16
C ARG A 4 28.96 -51.76 -67.28
N SER A 5 27.81 -52.11 -67.87
CA SER A 5 26.67 -52.87 -67.29
C SER A 5 25.52 -52.19 -66.53
N LEU A 6 24.42 -51.94 -67.27
CA LEU A 6 23.06 -52.54 -67.21
C LEU A 6 22.51 -53.25 -65.93
N ILE A 7 21.16 -53.13 -65.78
CA ILE A 7 20.12 -53.96 -65.07
C ILE A 7 19.60 -53.33 -63.75
N ILE A 8 18.44 -52.62 -63.76
CA ILE A 8 17.02 -53.04 -63.58
C ILE A 8 16.71 -53.73 -62.24
N LEU A 9 15.89 -53.10 -61.37
CA LEU A 9 14.70 -53.73 -60.78
C LEU A 9 13.77 -52.71 -60.11
N MET A 10 12.48 -52.93 -60.29
CA MET A 10 11.35 -52.15 -59.79
C MET A 10 11.04 -52.42 -58.30
N LEU A 11 10.13 -51.60 -57.78
CA LEU A 11 9.12 -51.84 -56.73
C LEU A 11 9.40 -51.28 -55.32
N ALA A 12 8.63 -50.23 -55.03
CA ALA A 12 7.72 -50.07 -53.89
C ALA A 12 8.23 -50.44 -52.48
N LEU A 13 8.20 -49.47 -51.56
CA LEU A 13 7.27 -49.41 -50.42
C LEU A 13 7.61 -48.20 -49.55
N GLY A 14 6.57 -47.45 -49.18
CA GLY A 14 6.68 -46.21 -48.43
C GLY A 14 7.13 -46.42 -46.99
N TRP A 15 7.99 -45.52 -46.53
CA TRP A 15 8.21 -45.23 -45.12
C TRP A 15 7.85 -43.76 -44.89
N SER A 16 6.61 -43.53 -44.45
CA SER A 16 6.22 -42.25 -43.88
C SER A 16 6.73 -42.22 -42.44
N ILE A 17 7.68 -41.33 -42.17
CA ILE A 17 8.15 -41.04 -40.81
C ILE A 17 6.99 -40.36 -40.07
N LEU A 18 6.42 -41.07 -39.09
CA LEU A 18 5.51 -40.51 -38.10
C LEU A 18 6.31 -39.56 -37.20
N ILE A 19 6.25 -38.26 -37.49
CA ILE A 19 6.60 -37.22 -36.52
C ILE A 19 5.39 -37.08 -35.61
N SER A 20 5.49 -37.64 -34.42
CA SER A 20 4.56 -37.39 -33.31
C SER A 20 4.68 -35.90 -32.95
N ALA A 21 3.78 -35.08 -33.46
CA ALA A 21 3.57 -33.74 -32.94
C ALA A 21 3.08 -33.91 -31.51
N CYS A 22 3.96 -33.68 -30.54
CA CYS A 22 3.54 -33.51 -29.15
C CYS A 22 2.54 -32.38 -29.11
N ASP A 23 1.35 -32.65 -28.56
CA ASP A 23 0.35 -31.66 -28.23
C ASP A 23 1.01 -30.56 -27.39
N VAL A 24 1.25 -29.41 -28.03
CA VAL A 24 1.60 -28.19 -27.32
C VAL A 24 0.30 -27.75 -26.66
N ALA A 25 0.18 -28.05 -25.36
CA ALA A 25 -0.85 -27.47 -24.52
C ALA A 25 -0.88 -25.96 -24.75
N PRO A 26 -2.05 -25.33 -24.93
CA PRO A 26 -2.12 -23.89 -25.06
C PRO A 26 -1.51 -23.27 -23.80
N SER A 27 -0.49 -22.44 -24.01
CA SER A 27 0.15 -21.66 -22.96
C SER A 27 -0.91 -20.86 -22.23
N SER A 28 -1.04 -21.08 -20.93
CA SER A 28 -1.92 -20.31 -20.04
C SER A 28 -1.33 -18.90 -19.85
N SER A 29 -1.45 -18.05 -20.87
CA SER A 29 -1.15 -16.63 -20.79
C SER A 29 -2.34 -15.77 -21.23
N GLU A 30 -3.56 -16.24 -20.97
CA GLU A 30 -4.68 -15.32 -20.78
C GLU A 30 -4.59 -14.81 -19.34
N HIS A 31 -3.81 -13.76 -19.11
CA HIS A 31 -4.04 -12.86 -17.99
C HIS A 31 -5.45 -12.29 -18.18
N GLN A 32 -6.44 -12.96 -17.60
CA GLN A 32 -7.81 -12.47 -17.51
C GLN A 32 -7.75 -11.15 -16.76
N ASN A 33 -7.71 -10.07 -17.52
CA ASN A 33 -7.86 -8.69 -17.07
C ASN A 33 -9.31 -8.46 -16.60
N GLN A 34 -9.74 -9.23 -15.58
CA GLN A 34 -10.96 -8.96 -14.86
C GLN A 34 -10.65 -7.80 -13.93
N SER A 35 -11.16 -6.61 -14.26
CA SER A 35 -11.22 -5.48 -13.35
C SER A 35 -11.73 -5.98 -11.99
N LEU A 36 -10.93 -5.76 -10.95
CA LEU A 36 -11.33 -6.06 -9.58
C LEU A 36 -12.53 -5.19 -9.24
N VAL A 37 -13.71 -5.78 -9.11
CA VAL A 37 -14.92 -5.08 -8.66
C VAL A 37 -15.10 -5.37 -7.18
N LEU A 38 -14.86 -4.38 -6.34
CA LEU A 38 -15.10 -4.45 -4.90
C LEU A 38 -16.55 -4.01 -4.60
N PRO A 39 -17.18 -4.55 -3.55
CA PRO A 39 -18.58 -4.26 -3.27
C PRO A 39 -18.77 -2.88 -2.65
N THR A 40 -19.96 -2.33 -2.89
CA THR A 40 -20.51 -1.21 -2.12
C THR A 40 -21.59 -1.73 -1.18
N PHE A 41 -21.53 -1.30 0.09
CA PHE A 41 -22.56 -1.59 1.07
C PHE A 41 -23.42 -0.35 1.32
N GLU A 42 -24.72 -0.45 1.09
CA GLU A 42 -25.69 0.64 1.28
C GLU A 42 -26.23 0.71 2.72
N SER A 43 -26.00 -0.34 3.52
CA SER A 43 -26.50 -0.41 4.89
C SER A 43 -25.72 -1.39 5.77
N ALA A 44 -25.88 -1.23 7.08
CA ALA A 44 -25.32 -2.15 8.07
C ALA A 44 -25.82 -3.59 7.89
N GLN A 45 -27.08 -3.77 7.47
CA GLN A 45 -27.63 -5.10 7.21
C GLN A 45 -26.93 -5.78 6.02
N GLN A 46 -26.73 -5.05 4.91
CA GLN A 46 -26.04 -5.60 3.74
C GLN A 46 -24.60 -5.99 4.07
N LEU A 47 -23.89 -5.19 4.87
CA LEU A 47 -22.55 -5.54 5.34
C LEU A 47 -22.59 -6.79 6.23
N ALA A 48 -23.49 -6.84 7.21
CA ALA A 48 -23.61 -7.93 8.18
C ALA A 48 -23.95 -9.28 7.53
N GLU A 49 -24.69 -9.28 6.43
CA GLU A 49 -25.04 -10.47 5.66
C GLU A 49 -23.91 -10.94 4.71
N SER A 50 -22.82 -10.16 4.61
CA SER A 50 -21.70 -10.45 3.72
C SER A 50 -20.48 -11.03 4.47
N PRO A 51 -19.59 -11.77 3.79
CA PRO A 51 -18.31 -12.19 4.36
C PRO A 51 -17.42 -11.02 4.83
N TRP A 52 -17.63 -9.81 4.30
CA TRP A 52 -16.87 -8.61 4.67
C TRP A 52 -17.10 -8.17 6.11
N GLN A 53 -18.22 -8.55 6.74
CA GLN A 53 -18.42 -8.30 8.17
C GLN A 53 -17.29 -8.88 9.03
N ASN A 54 -16.75 -10.05 8.65
CA ASN A 54 -15.61 -10.65 9.35
C ASN A 54 -14.33 -9.85 9.13
N TYR A 55 -14.11 -9.35 7.91
CA TYR A 55 -12.97 -8.49 7.61
C TYR A 55 -13.02 -7.22 8.48
N PHE A 56 -14.17 -6.55 8.55
CA PHE A 56 -14.34 -5.36 9.39
C PHE A 56 -14.03 -5.66 10.86
N ASN A 57 -14.58 -6.74 11.40
CA ASN A 57 -14.32 -7.15 12.78
C ASN A 57 -12.84 -7.44 13.07
N LYS A 58 -12.09 -7.98 12.10
CA LYS A 58 -10.67 -8.29 12.30
C LYS A 58 -9.77 -7.07 12.17
N VAL A 59 -10.04 -6.22 11.17
CA VAL A 59 -9.19 -5.05 10.85
C VAL A 59 -9.52 -3.86 11.74
N TYR A 60 -10.80 -3.58 11.94
CA TYR A 60 -11.26 -2.43 12.71
C TYR A 60 -11.62 -2.80 14.15
N GLY A 61 -11.94 -4.06 14.46
CA GLY A 61 -12.44 -4.47 15.78
C GLY A 61 -13.94 -4.19 15.99
N ASN A 62 -14.57 -3.45 15.09
CA ASN A 62 -16.01 -3.17 15.06
C ASN A 62 -16.48 -2.88 13.62
N SER A 63 -17.79 -2.74 13.45
CA SER A 63 -18.42 -2.39 12.18
C SER A 63 -19.26 -1.12 12.27
N PRO A 64 -19.47 -0.42 11.13
CA PRO A 64 -20.45 0.66 11.03
C PRO A 64 -21.85 0.15 11.34
N THR A 65 -22.60 0.96 12.08
CA THR A 65 -23.96 0.62 12.52
C THR A 65 -24.96 1.72 12.21
N SER A 66 -24.51 2.96 12.05
CA SER A 66 -25.37 4.11 11.78
C SER A 66 -25.55 4.33 10.30
N ALA A 67 -26.77 4.68 9.87
CA ALA A 67 -27.09 4.93 8.46
C ALA A 67 -26.23 6.03 7.83
N SER A 68 -25.75 7.00 8.60
CA SER A 68 -24.86 8.08 8.13
C SER A 68 -23.44 7.61 7.76
N GLN A 69 -23.09 6.36 8.08
CA GLN A 69 -21.80 5.76 7.75
C GLN A 69 -21.84 4.97 6.43
N PHE A 70 -22.99 4.98 5.74
CA PHE A 70 -23.22 4.32 4.46
C PHE A 70 -23.62 5.36 3.38
N PRO A 71 -23.36 5.08 2.08
CA PRO A 71 -22.74 3.87 1.56
C PRO A 71 -21.25 3.75 1.91
N ILE A 72 -20.75 2.51 1.95
CA ILE A 72 -19.32 2.20 2.06
C ILE A 72 -18.90 1.56 0.75
N ASP A 73 -18.11 2.26 -0.03
CA ASP A 73 -17.55 1.76 -1.27
C ASP A 73 -16.14 1.22 -1.02
N LEU A 74 -15.96 -0.10 -1.14
CA LEU A 74 -14.64 -0.71 -0.97
C LEU A 74 -13.70 -0.41 -2.14
N ASN A 75 -14.20 0.13 -3.27
CA ASN A 75 -13.33 0.60 -4.35
C ASN A 75 -12.52 1.83 -3.93
N ASP A 76 -12.96 2.58 -2.91
CA ASP A 76 -12.23 3.73 -2.35
C ASP A 76 -11.07 3.31 -1.42
N TRP A 77 -10.90 2.01 -1.17
CA TRP A 77 -9.87 1.49 -0.26
C TRP A 77 -8.55 1.27 -1.00
N TRP A 78 -7.46 1.40 -0.25
CA TRP A 78 -6.09 1.39 -0.78
C TRP A 78 -5.31 0.17 -0.32
N ILE A 79 -5.75 -0.52 0.74
CA ILE A 79 -5.10 -1.73 1.25
C ILE A 79 -6.10 -2.78 1.71
N PHE A 80 -5.76 -4.04 1.51
CA PHE A 80 -6.40 -5.18 2.17
C PHE A 80 -5.38 -6.15 2.78
N TYR A 81 -5.70 -6.69 3.95
CA TYR A 81 -4.91 -7.75 4.59
C TYR A 81 -5.32 -9.13 4.05
N LYS A 82 -4.41 -9.82 3.35
CA LYS A 82 -4.66 -11.09 2.67
C LYS A 82 -5.16 -12.18 3.62
N ASP A 83 -4.60 -12.25 4.82
CA ASP A 83 -4.98 -13.25 5.83
C ASP A 83 -6.41 -13.06 6.37
N ASP A 84 -6.94 -11.84 6.25
CA ASP A 84 -8.25 -11.47 6.77
C ASP A 84 -9.36 -11.54 5.72
N LEU A 85 -9.00 -11.76 4.45
CA LEU A 85 -9.93 -12.00 3.34
C LEU A 85 -10.54 -13.41 3.34
N ALA A 86 -10.42 -14.18 4.43
CA ALA A 86 -10.99 -15.53 4.51
C ALA A 86 -12.52 -15.52 4.30
N GLY A 87 -13.01 -16.33 3.34
CA GLY A 87 -14.43 -16.34 2.94
C GLY A 87 -14.81 -15.25 1.93
N ILE A 88 -13.86 -14.37 1.59
CA ILE A 88 -13.92 -13.45 0.46
C ILE A 88 -13.07 -14.06 -0.67
N LYS A 89 -13.36 -13.73 -1.93
CA LYS A 89 -12.51 -14.12 -3.06
C LYS A 89 -11.13 -13.49 -2.85
N THR A 90 -10.06 -14.29 -2.94
CA THR A 90 -8.69 -13.77 -2.92
C THR A 90 -8.58 -12.64 -3.95
N ILE A 91 -8.01 -11.50 -3.56
CA ILE A 91 -7.73 -10.40 -4.47
C ILE A 91 -6.42 -10.77 -5.18
N PRO A 92 -6.44 -11.19 -6.46
CA PRO A 92 -5.22 -11.43 -7.20
C PRO A 92 -4.52 -10.09 -7.38
N CYS A 93 -3.23 -10.04 -7.04
CA CYS A 93 -2.40 -8.87 -7.25
C CYS A 93 -1.29 -9.17 -8.24
N GLU A 94 -0.87 -8.14 -8.97
CA GLU A 94 0.31 -8.23 -9.80
C GLU A 94 1.56 -8.01 -8.94
N ASP A 95 2.50 -8.94 -9.05
CA ASP A 95 3.84 -8.81 -8.50
C ASP A 95 4.75 -8.33 -9.62
N PHE A 96 5.33 -7.15 -9.44
CA PHE A 96 6.22 -6.54 -10.43
C PHE A 96 7.68 -6.98 -10.28
N GLY A 97 7.99 -7.87 -9.31
CA GLY A 97 9.25 -8.60 -9.23
C GLY A 97 10.43 -7.80 -8.65
N GLY A 98 10.49 -7.71 -7.32
CA GLY A 98 11.69 -7.32 -6.54
C GLY A 98 12.23 -5.90 -6.80
N ASN A 99 13.37 -5.58 -6.17
CA ASN A 99 13.96 -4.26 -5.82
C ASN A 99 13.92 -3.09 -6.82
N HIS A 100 13.44 -3.29 -8.04
CA HIS A 100 13.14 -2.22 -8.97
C HIS A 100 11.82 -2.59 -9.62
N CYS A 101 10.71 -2.26 -8.96
CA CYS A 101 9.39 -2.30 -9.59
C CYS A 101 9.53 -1.60 -10.95
N PRO A 102 9.43 -2.32 -12.09
CA PRO A 102 9.32 -1.65 -13.37
C PRO A 102 8.14 -0.68 -13.27
N ILE A 103 8.15 0.38 -14.06
CA ILE A 103 6.98 1.25 -14.18
C ILE A 103 6.07 0.64 -15.26
N PRO A 104 5.15 -0.30 -14.98
CA PRO A 104 4.03 -0.50 -15.87
C PRO A 104 3.10 0.69 -15.75
N LYS A 105 2.28 0.89 -16.78
CA LYS A 105 1.09 1.74 -16.70
C LYS A 105 0.08 1.00 -15.83
N THR A 106 0.21 1.11 -14.52
CA THR A 106 -0.80 0.62 -13.59
C THR A 106 -2.09 1.40 -13.81
N GLN A 107 -3.21 0.69 -13.81
CA GLN A 107 -4.53 1.25 -14.05
C GLN A 107 -5.25 1.46 -12.73
N GLU A 108 -6.10 2.48 -12.68
CA GLU A 108 -6.98 2.75 -11.55
C GLU A 108 -7.68 1.47 -11.06
N GLY A 109 -7.68 1.23 -9.74
CA GLY A 109 -8.28 0.07 -9.10
C GLY A 109 -7.48 -1.23 -9.24
N GLN A 110 -6.31 -1.22 -9.89
CA GLN A 110 -5.48 -2.41 -10.05
C GLN A 110 -4.84 -2.79 -8.71
N ALA A 111 -4.90 -4.08 -8.38
CA ALA A 111 -4.28 -4.64 -7.18
C ALA A 111 -2.77 -4.93 -7.40
N ILE A 112 -1.93 -4.45 -6.49
CA ILE A 112 -0.47 -4.59 -6.50
C ILE A 112 -0.01 -5.34 -5.24
N CYS A 113 0.95 -6.26 -5.40
CA CYS A 113 1.44 -7.06 -4.29
C CYS A 113 2.49 -6.35 -3.42
N SER A 114 3.07 -5.24 -3.90
CA SER A 114 4.17 -4.52 -3.26
C SER A 114 4.01 -3.00 -3.44
N LEU A 115 4.34 -2.24 -2.40
CA LEU A 115 4.28 -0.78 -2.40
C LEU A 115 5.63 -0.17 -2.81
N SER A 116 6.72 -0.69 -2.24
CA SER A 116 8.09 -0.17 -2.41
C SER A 116 9.13 -1.24 -2.76
N GLY A 117 8.73 -2.31 -3.44
CA GLY A 117 9.65 -3.42 -3.79
C GLY A 117 9.98 -4.34 -2.61
N GLY A 118 9.28 -4.19 -1.48
CA GLY A 118 9.39 -5.04 -0.29
C GLY A 118 9.97 -4.35 0.95
N ASP A 119 10.62 -3.19 0.81
CA ASP A 119 11.39 -2.58 1.90
C ASP A 119 10.51 -1.92 2.99
N HIS A 120 9.31 -1.45 2.64
CA HIS A 120 8.37 -0.80 3.59
C HIS A 120 6.97 -1.44 3.57
N ASP A 121 6.81 -2.56 2.85
CA ASP A 121 5.53 -3.20 2.62
C ASP A 121 5.02 -3.88 3.89
N LEU A 122 3.75 -3.63 4.24
CA LEU A 122 3.05 -4.44 5.23
C LEU A 122 3.04 -5.92 4.80
N PRO A 123 3.36 -6.84 5.72
CA PRO A 123 3.35 -8.26 5.43
C PRO A 123 1.93 -8.72 5.13
N ASN A 124 1.80 -9.63 4.15
CA ASN A 124 0.53 -10.20 3.73
C ASN A 124 -0.52 -9.14 3.33
N ALA A 125 -0.11 -8.00 2.77
CA ALA A 125 -1.02 -7.00 2.24
C ALA A 125 -1.16 -7.09 0.70
N VAL A 126 -2.27 -6.55 0.19
CA VAL A 126 -2.46 -6.15 -1.20
C VAL A 126 -2.84 -4.68 -1.22
N TYR A 127 -2.27 -3.93 -2.16
CA TYR A 127 -2.53 -2.50 -2.33
C TYR A 127 -3.40 -2.29 -3.55
N ILE A 128 -4.32 -1.33 -3.51
CA ILE A 128 -5.13 -0.91 -4.66
C ILE A 128 -4.57 0.39 -5.17
N TYR A 129 -4.24 0.44 -6.46
CA TYR A 129 -3.71 1.64 -7.09
C TYR A 129 -4.81 2.68 -7.30
N HIS A 130 -4.58 3.86 -6.73
CA HIS A 130 -5.36 5.07 -6.97
C HIS A 130 -4.45 6.08 -7.66
N ALA A 131 -4.80 6.50 -8.88
CA ALA A 131 -3.91 7.31 -9.70
C ALA A 131 -3.82 8.76 -9.19
N PRO A 132 -2.62 9.37 -9.15
CA PRO A 132 -2.48 10.80 -8.94
C PRO A 132 -3.08 11.60 -10.12
N PRO A 133 -3.40 12.90 -9.95
CA PRO A 133 -2.99 13.77 -8.84
C PRO A 133 -3.86 13.63 -7.59
N TYR A 134 -3.20 13.56 -6.43
CA TYR A 134 -3.88 13.57 -5.13
C TYR A 134 -4.28 14.98 -4.68
N SER A 135 -5.37 15.04 -3.92
CA SER A 135 -5.81 16.25 -3.24
C SER A 135 -5.29 16.28 -1.80
N PRO A 136 -4.96 17.47 -1.25
CA PRO A 136 -4.64 17.60 0.16
C PRO A 136 -5.71 17.00 1.08
N LEU A 137 -5.29 16.19 2.04
CA LEU A 137 -6.15 15.70 3.11
C LEU A 137 -6.51 16.86 4.04
N ARG A 138 -7.75 16.85 4.53
CA ARG A 138 -8.32 17.98 5.28
C ARG A 138 -7.79 18.03 6.72
N GLU A 139 -7.54 19.24 7.22
CA GLU A 139 -7.19 19.48 8.62
C GLU A 139 -8.25 18.91 9.58
N SER A 140 -7.79 18.51 10.77
CA SER A 140 -8.61 18.01 11.90
C SER A 140 -9.50 16.82 11.52
N LYS A 141 -8.96 15.92 10.69
CA LYS A 141 -9.59 14.66 10.33
C LYS A 141 -8.76 13.47 10.79
N TRP A 142 -9.46 12.41 11.19
CA TRP A 142 -8.88 11.09 11.29
C TRP A 142 -8.75 10.51 9.89
N VAL A 143 -7.55 10.03 9.57
CA VAL A 143 -7.26 9.37 8.29
C VAL A 143 -6.58 8.05 8.54
N GLU A 144 -6.86 7.08 7.69
CA GLU A 144 -6.21 5.77 7.77
C GLU A 144 -4.79 5.83 7.23
N PHE A 145 -3.89 5.10 7.87
CA PHE A 145 -2.48 5.09 7.49
C PHE A 145 -1.80 3.73 7.69
N THR A 146 -0.62 3.59 7.12
CA THR A 146 0.36 2.55 7.47
C THR A 146 1.69 3.19 7.85
N HIS A 147 2.45 2.53 8.73
CA HIS A 147 3.76 2.99 9.17
C HIS A 147 4.64 1.78 9.50
N THR A 148 5.93 1.90 9.20
CA THR A 148 6.95 0.89 9.44
C THR A 148 8.16 1.56 10.08
N ALA A 149 8.68 0.97 11.15
CA ALA A 149 9.92 1.34 11.82
C ALA A 149 10.99 0.27 11.54
N ASP A 150 11.39 0.17 10.27
CA ASP A 150 12.42 -0.76 9.83
C ASP A 150 13.82 -0.34 10.31
N ALA A 151 14.85 -1.05 9.86
CA ALA A 151 16.23 -0.76 10.23
C ALA A 151 16.70 0.63 9.80
N GLU A 152 16.19 1.17 8.68
CA GLU A 152 16.53 2.51 8.21
C GLU A 152 15.86 3.57 9.08
N ALA A 153 14.55 3.45 9.28
CA ALA A 153 13.77 4.34 10.14
C ALA A 153 14.35 4.42 11.55
N LYS A 154 14.76 3.26 12.12
CA LYS A 154 15.41 3.20 13.45
C LYS A 154 16.70 4.02 13.56
N ASN A 155 17.42 4.18 12.45
CA ASN A 155 18.68 4.94 12.41
C ASN A 155 18.45 6.43 12.10
N ASN A 156 17.45 6.75 11.29
CA ASN A 156 17.30 8.06 10.66
C ASN A 156 16.08 8.88 11.16
N GLU A 157 14.98 8.25 11.58
CA GLU A 157 13.69 8.90 11.88
C GLU A 157 13.48 9.23 13.36
N LYS A 158 14.44 9.95 13.93
CA LYS A 158 14.42 10.34 15.36
C LYS A 158 13.43 11.46 15.68
N VAL A 159 12.96 12.17 14.65
CA VAL A 159 11.97 13.26 14.74
C VAL A 159 11.09 13.13 13.52
N GLY A 160 9.78 13.21 13.70
CA GLY A 160 8.82 12.89 12.67
C GLY A 160 8.55 11.39 12.60
N SER A 161 7.28 10.99 12.48
CA SER A 161 6.90 9.62 12.14
C SER A 161 6.28 9.64 10.74
N TRP A 162 6.96 8.99 9.79
CA TRP A 162 6.55 8.89 8.39
C TRP A 162 5.49 7.82 8.19
N MET A 163 4.48 8.12 7.38
CA MET A 163 3.26 7.32 7.28
C MET A 163 2.74 7.42 5.86
N TYR A 164 2.11 6.37 5.35
CA TYR A 164 1.39 6.42 4.08
C TYR A 164 -0.10 6.47 4.33
N TYR A 165 -0.81 7.41 3.69
CA TYR A 165 -2.27 7.43 3.65
C TYR A 165 -2.78 6.16 2.99
N MET A 166 -3.57 5.38 3.72
CA MET A 166 -3.91 4.02 3.30
C MET A 166 -5.29 3.57 3.84
N PRO A 167 -6.40 4.09 3.30
CA PRO A 167 -7.75 3.60 3.56
C PRO A 167 -7.86 2.08 3.49
N GLY A 168 -8.50 1.47 4.49
CA GLY A 168 -8.56 0.00 4.66
C GLY A 168 -7.59 -0.57 5.69
N SER A 169 -6.70 0.24 6.28
CA SER A 169 -5.69 -0.23 7.24
C SER A 169 -6.22 -0.46 8.66
N GLY A 170 -7.33 0.19 9.05
CA GLY A 170 -7.86 0.15 10.41
C GLY A 170 -7.02 0.93 11.45
N ASN A 171 -5.92 1.57 11.05
CA ASN A 171 -5.10 2.43 11.90
C ASN A 171 -5.35 3.88 11.53
N TYR A 172 -5.70 4.72 12.50
CA TYR A 172 -6.08 6.11 12.27
C TYR A 172 -5.10 7.08 12.90
N PHE A 173 -4.76 8.12 12.16
CA PHE A 173 -4.00 9.27 12.64
C PHE A 173 -4.84 10.54 12.55
N HIS A 174 -4.79 11.38 13.57
CA HIS A 174 -5.46 12.67 13.56
C HIS A 174 -4.54 13.73 12.95
N LEU A 175 -4.87 14.21 11.74
CA LEU A 175 -4.03 15.15 10.99
C LEU A 175 -3.79 16.48 11.71
N GLY A 176 -4.69 16.87 12.62
CA GLY A 176 -4.60 18.16 13.32
C GLY A 176 -4.52 19.33 12.33
N LYS A 177 -3.71 20.34 12.65
CA LYS A 177 -3.34 21.39 11.71
C LYS A 177 -2.27 20.84 10.77
N THR A 178 -2.56 20.81 9.47
CA THR A 178 -1.71 20.14 8.48
C THR A 178 -1.43 21.03 7.28
N LYS A 179 -0.33 20.76 6.59
CA LYS A 179 0.00 21.44 5.33
C LYS A 179 0.50 20.45 4.30
N ALA A 180 -0.15 20.44 3.15
CA ALA A 180 0.28 19.67 2.00
C ALA A 180 1.27 20.46 1.14
N PHE A 181 2.22 19.73 0.58
CA PHE A 181 3.20 20.17 -0.39
C PHE A 181 3.22 19.19 -1.56
N SER A 182 3.74 19.64 -2.69
CA SER A 182 3.97 18.71 -3.81
C SER A 182 4.98 17.64 -3.42
N ASP A 183 6.09 18.01 -2.76
CA ASP A 183 7.22 17.13 -2.43
C ASP A 183 8.12 17.79 -1.37
N HIS A 184 9.16 17.08 -0.88
CA HIS A 184 10.07 17.52 0.19
C HIS A 184 10.73 18.88 -0.06
N PRO A 185 11.22 19.22 -1.27
CA PRO A 185 11.90 20.50 -1.51
C PRO A 185 11.01 21.71 -1.25
N GLU A 186 9.71 21.61 -1.51
CA GLU A 186 8.77 22.70 -1.30
C GLU A 186 8.55 22.94 0.21
N ALA A 187 8.43 21.89 1.01
CA ALA A 187 8.29 22.00 2.46
C ALA A 187 9.56 22.56 3.10
N VAL A 188 10.75 22.07 2.69
CA VAL A 188 12.04 22.60 3.14
C VAL A 188 12.18 24.08 2.79
N LYS A 189 11.81 24.47 1.57
CA LYS A 189 11.81 25.87 1.17
C LYS A 189 10.85 26.71 2.02
N HIS A 190 9.66 26.20 2.29
CA HIS A 190 8.63 26.91 3.07
C HIS A 190 9.01 27.12 4.54
N PHE A 191 9.50 26.08 5.21
CA PHE A 191 9.77 26.14 6.65
C PHE A 191 11.16 26.64 6.99
N LEU A 192 12.17 26.30 6.18
CA LEU A 192 13.58 26.58 6.47
C LEU A 192 14.20 27.63 5.55
N ASN A 193 13.51 28.02 4.46
CA ASN A 193 14.05 28.87 3.40
C ASN A 193 15.36 28.32 2.79
N LYS A 194 15.50 27.00 2.74
CA LYS A 194 16.65 26.29 2.14
C LYS A 194 16.24 25.66 0.80
N ASN A 195 17.24 25.30 0.00
CA ASN A 195 17.05 24.51 -1.21
C ASN A 195 17.68 23.13 -0.98
N CYS A 196 17.06 22.10 -1.55
CA CYS A 196 17.59 20.75 -1.52
C CYS A 196 18.54 20.51 -2.69
N ASN A 197 19.47 19.59 -2.50
CA ASN A 197 20.40 19.16 -3.55
C ASN A 197 19.88 17.93 -4.31
N ASP A 198 18.83 17.30 -3.79
CA ASP A 198 18.12 16.12 -4.28
C ASP A 198 16.61 16.29 -4.02
N LEU A 199 15.81 15.30 -4.45
CA LEU A 199 14.37 15.28 -4.19
C LEU A 199 14.05 14.88 -2.75
N GLU A 200 14.92 14.10 -2.10
CA GLU A 200 14.69 13.62 -0.74
C GLU A 200 14.77 14.72 0.31
N CYS A 201 15.75 15.61 0.22
CA CYS A 201 16.04 16.60 1.26
C CYS A 201 16.33 16.01 2.65
N ALA A 202 16.73 14.73 2.75
CA ALA A 202 16.80 14.00 4.01
C ALA A 202 17.65 14.69 5.08
N GLN A 203 18.70 15.42 4.68
CA GLN A 203 19.55 16.22 5.57
C GLN A 203 18.82 17.32 6.35
N TYR A 204 17.60 17.69 5.94
CA TYR A 204 16.81 18.75 6.54
C TYR A 204 15.59 18.28 7.33
N PHE A 205 15.23 16.99 7.30
CA PHE A 205 13.99 16.48 7.89
C PHE A 205 13.82 16.83 9.37
N THR A 206 14.85 16.62 10.19
CA THR A 206 14.80 16.97 11.62
C THR A 206 14.49 18.45 11.85
N ASP A 207 15.14 19.34 11.11
CA ASP A 207 14.93 20.79 11.23
C ASP A 207 13.57 21.20 10.66
N LEU A 208 13.14 20.58 9.56
CA LEU A 208 11.85 20.79 8.92
C LEU A 208 10.71 20.51 9.91
N PHE A 209 10.71 19.34 10.54
CA PHE A 209 9.63 18.94 11.44
C PHE A 209 9.61 19.77 12.71
N LYS A 210 10.78 20.09 13.29
CA LYS A 210 10.87 21.04 14.42
C LYS A 210 10.34 22.42 14.03
N ALA A 211 10.66 22.91 12.85
CA ALA A 211 10.17 24.20 12.37
C ALA A 211 8.65 24.18 12.12
N ALA A 212 8.11 23.09 11.58
CA ALA A 212 6.67 22.92 11.40
C ALA A 212 5.92 22.87 12.73
N ALA A 213 6.40 22.05 13.67
CA ALA A 213 5.87 21.98 15.03
C ALA A 213 5.92 23.35 15.73
N SER A 214 7.02 24.11 15.58
CA SER A 214 7.15 25.46 16.16
C SER A 214 6.14 26.48 15.60
N LYS A 215 5.60 26.22 14.39
CA LYS A 215 4.52 27.01 13.77
C LYS A 215 3.12 26.42 14.07
N GLY A 216 3.06 25.45 14.96
CA GLY A 216 1.83 24.80 15.44
C GLY A 216 1.20 23.83 14.45
N TYR A 217 1.96 23.30 13.48
CA TYR A 217 1.48 22.20 12.65
C TYR A 217 1.64 20.88 13.42
N ASP A 218 0.66 20.00 13.28
CA ASP A 218 0.67 18.63 13.81
C ASP A 218 1.14 17.63 12.75
N SER A 219 0.94 17.96 11.46
CA SER A 219 1.42 17.12 10.37
C SER A 219 1.80 17.87 9.09
N ILE A 220 2.56 17.20 8.23
CA ILE A 220 2.89 17.60 6.86
C ILE A 220 2.46 16.49 5.92
N GLN A 221 2.05 16.83 4.69
CA GLN A 221 1.69 15.86 3.64
C GLN A 221 2.51 16.09 2.37
N PHE A 222 2.89 15.02 1.68
CA PHE A 222 3.53 15.05 0.37
C PHE A 222 2.69 14.30 -0.65
N LEU A 223 2.29 15.02 -1.71
CA LEU A 223 1.30 14.52 -2.68
C LEU A 223 1.92 13.82 -3.89
N LYS A 224 3.23 13.96 -4.11
CA LYS A 224 3.92 13.49 -5.33
C LYS A 224 5.28 12.83 -5.06
N HIS A 225 5.50 12.32 -3.86
CA HIS A 225 6.77 11.66 -3.54
C HIS A 225 6.86 10.27 -4.20
N HIS A 226 8.07 9.75 -4.38
CA HIS A 226 8.38 8.71 -5.38
C HIS A 226 9.02 7.43 -4.79
N ASP A 227 9.17 7.37 -3.48
CA ASP A 227 9.68 6.22 -2.71
C ASP A 227 8.73 5.02 -2.74
N MET A 228 7.42 5.23 -2.96
CA MET A 228 6.51 4.17 -3.41
C MET A 228 6.69 3.84 -4.90
N THR A 229 7.81 3.17 -5.19
CA THR A 229 8.31 2.93 -6.55
C THR A 229 7.39 2.04 -7.41
N CYS A 230 6.53 1.23 -6.80
CA CYS A 230 5.61 0.36 -7.52
C CYS A 230 4.38 1.18 -7.96
N ALA A 231 4.28 1.48 -9.27
CA ALA A 231 3.18 2.21 -9.91
C ALA A 231 3.18 3.76 -9.88
N GLN A 232 4.35 4.42 -9.80
CA GLN A 232 4.50 5.88 -9.93
C GLN A 232 3.68 6.69 -8.90
N ASN A 233 4.02 6.54 -7.62
CA ASN A 233 3.38 7.21 -6.48
C ASN A 233 1.96 6.68 -6.22
N ILE A 234 1.83 5.86 -5.17
CA ILE A 234 0.58 5.14 -4.84
C ILE A 234 0.02 5.50 -3.47
N ALA A 235 0.59 6.51 -2.82
CA ALA A 235 0.22 6.95 -1.49
C ALA A 235 0.45 8.45 -1.33
N ILE A 236 -0.30 9.07 -0.43
CA ILE A 236 0.10 10.36 0.13
C ILE A 236 0.99 10.07 1.31
N GLU A 237 2.20 10.61 1.35
CA GLU A 237 2.99 10.57 2.57
C GLU A 237 2.48 11.58 3.57
N ILE A 238 2.47 11.20 4.84
CA ILE A 238 2.07 12.00 5.98
C ILE A 238 3.19 11.90 7.02
N VAL A 239 3.52 13.00 7.67
CA VAL A 239 4.44 13.01 8.81
C VAL A 239 3.73 13.54 10.05
N ASP A 240 3.65 12.75 11.12
CA ASP A 240 3.40 13.27 12.48
C ASP A 240 4.67 13.99 12.94
N VAL A 241 4.66 15.33 12.98
CA VAL A 241 5.87 16.11 13.30
C VAL A 241 6.24 16.07 14.79
N ALA A 242 5.33 15.61 15.65
CA ALA A 242 5.57 15.40 17.07
C ALA A 242 6.01 13.97 17.41
N GLY A 243 5.83 13.04 16.46
CA GLY A 243 6.21 11.63 16.59
C GLY A 243 7.69 11.36 16.31
N SER A 244 8.03 10.07 16.28
CA SER A 244 9.32 9.56 15.85
C SER A 244 9.16 8.18 15.20
N GLY A 245 9.50 8.09 13.92
CA GLY A 245 9.37 6.88 13.12
C GLY A 245 10.38 5.78 13.42
N MET A 246 11.36 6.04 14.31
CA MET A 246 12.20 4.97 14.86
C MET A 246 11.41 3.96 15.72
N TYR A 247 10.16 4.29 16.08
CA TYR A 247 9.27 3.48 16.89
C TYR A 247 8.08 3.03 16.05
N ALA A 248 7.78 1.72 16.02
CA ALA A 248 6.67 1.17 15.24
C ALA A 248 5.30 1.78 15.59
N CYS A 249 5.13 2.33 16.80
CA CYS A 249 3.93 3.02 17.24
C CYS A 249 3.97 4.55 17.00
N GLY A 250 4.95 5.05 16.24
CA GLY A 250 5.19 6.47 16.00
C GLY A 250 5.62 7.29 17.23
N ASP A 251 5.77 6.65 18.38
CA ASP A 251 6.07 7.29 19.67
C ASP A 251 6.80 6.31 20.62
N PRO A 252 7.80 6.76 21.41
CA PRO A 252 8.45 5.93 22.42
C PRO A 252 7.52 5.45 23.54
N LYS A 253 6.41 6.15 23.79
CA LYS A 253 5.46 5.90 24.90
C LYS A 253 4.03 5.79 24.36
N PRO A 254 3.70 4.70 23.65
CA PRO A 254 2.35 4.48 23.14
C PRO A 254 1.33 4.33 24.29
N ASP A 255 0.05 4.29 23.93
CA ASP A 255 -1.12 3.98 24.79
C ASP A 255 -1.52 5.03 25.83
N GLY A 256 -0.73 6.10 25.98
CA GLY A 256 -1.10 7.26 26.79
C GLY A 256 -2.30 8.02 26.23
N ALA A 257 -2.92 8.88 27.05
CA ALA A 257 -4.01 9.74 26.62
C ALA A 257 -3.59 10.66 25.46
N ALA A 258 -2.46 11.35 25.61
CA ALA A 258 -1.90 12.24 24.58
C ALA A 258 -1.51 11.51 23.28
N TRP A 259 -1.19 10.21 23.37
CA TRP A 259 -0.93 9.39 22.20
C TRP A 259 -2.24 8.97 21.50
N ASN A 260 -3.26 8.59 22.27
CA ASN A 260 -4.60 8.28 21.75
C ASN A 260 -5.35 9.51 21.18
N ASP A 261 -4.91 10.72 21.50
CA ASP A 261 -5.37 11.94 20.85
C ASP A 261 -4.84 12.07 19.41
N ARG A 262 -3.74 11.37 19.08
CA ARG A 262 -3.13 11.33 17.74
C ARG A 262 -3.39 10.03 16.99
N TYR A 263 -3.48 8.90 17.70
CA TYR A 263 -3.58 7.56 17.10
C TYR A 263 -4.77 6.76 17.63
N LYS A 264 -5.51 6.12 16.73
CA LYS A 264 -6.71 5.33 17.06
C LYS A 264 -6.88 4.13 16.15
N THR A 265 -7.87 3.31 16.48
CA THR A 265 -8.40 2.22 15.64
C THR A 265 -9.91 2.23 15.71
N GLY A 266 -10.58 1.17 15.27
CA GLY A 266 -12.04 1.15 15.16
C GLY A 266 -12.50 1.85 13.89
N TRP A 267 -13.57 1.35 13.30
CA TRP A 267 -14.22 2.00 12.17
C TRP A 267 -14.51 3.46 12.52
N ASP A 268 -14.04 4.38 11.68
CA ASP A 268 -14.13 5.83 11.89
C ASP A 268 -13.45 6.31 13.20
N ALA A 269 -12.28 5.73 13.50
CA ALA A 269 -11.45 6.07 14.67
C ALA A 269 -12.23 6.00 16.01
N SER A 270 -13.14 5.04 16.13
CA SER A 270 -14.08 4.92 17.25
C SER A 270 -13.49 4.24 18.50
N LEU A 271 -12.35 3.56 18.36
CA LEU A 271 -11.72 2.81 19.44
C LEU A 271 -10.35 3.40 19.80
N LYS A 272 -9.99 3.27 21.08
CA LYS A 272 -8.62 3.55 21.52
C LYS A 272 -7.68 2.49 20.95
N CYS A 273 -6.50 2.91 20.54
CA CYS A 273 -5.48 2.00 20.10
C CYS A 273 -4.60 1.58 21.28
N LYS A 274 -4.14 0.32 21.26
CA LYS A 274 -3.04 -0.17 22.09
C LYS A 274 -1.92 -0.65 21.18
N CYS A 275 -0.71 -0.17 21.32
CA CYS A 275 0.41 -0.48 20.42
C CYS A 275 1.66 -0.81 21.23
N SER A 276 2.47 -1.74 20.71
CA SER A 276 3.73 -2.13 21.32
C SER A 276 4.88 -2.00 20.31
N ASN A 277 5.86 -1.18 20.66
CA ASN A 277 7.10 -1.03 19.89
C ASN A 277 7.96 -2.31 19.83
N ASN A 278 7.61 -3.35 20.59
CA ASN A 278 8.36 -4.60 20.67
C ASN A 278 7.66 -5.78 19.97
N SER A 279 6.41 -5.61 19.50
CA SER A 279 5.65 -6.71 18.89
C SER A 279 5.85 -6.84 17.39
N SER A 280 6.18 -5.73 16.71
CA SER A 280 6.35 -5.67 15.27
C SER A 280 7.14 -4.42 14.89
N GLU A 281 7.69 -4.40 13.69
CA GLU A 281 8.23 -3.18 13.07
C GLU A 281 7.12 -2.34 12.45
N PHE A 282 5.93 -2.92 12.22
CA PHE A 282 4.79 -2.24 11.63
C PHE A 282 3.85 -1.70 12.70
N PHE A 283 3.25 -0.53 12.44
CA PHE A 283 2.20 0.00 13.28
C PHE A 283 1.00 -0.94 13.26
N LYS A 284 0.62 -1.42 14.44
CA LYS A 284 -0.56 -2.26 14.61
C LYS A 284 -1.19 -2.02 15.97
N CYS A 285 -2.47 -1.66 15.96
CA CYS A 285 -3.28 -1.70 17.16
C CYS A 285 -3.54 -3.16 17.55
N LEU A 286 -3.08 -3.53 18.75
CA LEU A 286 -3.48 -4.76 19.43
C LEU A 286 -4.96 -4.58 19.80
N GLY A 287 -5.80 -5.52 19.34
CA GLY A 287 -7.26 -5.47 19.48
C GLY A 287 -7.72 -4.96 20.85
N SER A 288 -8.74 -4.09 20.82
CA SER A 288 -9.29 -3.38 21.99
C SER A 288 -9.81 -4.30 23.07
#